data_AF-A0A8H6A8B3-F1
#
_entry.id   AF-A0A8H6A8B3-F1
#
_cell.length_a   1.000
_cell.length_b   1.000
_cell.length_c   1.000
_cell.angle_alpha   90.00
_cell.angle_beta   90.00
_cell.angle_gamma   90.00
#
_symmetry.space_group_name_H-M   'P 1'
#
loop_
_entity.id
_entity.type
_entity.pdbx_description
1 polymer ?
#
loop_
_entity_poly.entity_id
_entity_poly.type
_entity_poly.pdbx_seq_one_letter_code
_entity_poly.pdbx_strand_id
1 'polypeptide(L)'
;MASKIENLLIKVGKQPWAQHLRRLQHTHGPQKSQTDPEWAKDIILMDTQLREIGQREIYLREEVKAMTCSEQEPLTPEQRAQLAKWQMELQDLARKYWHLEREFYRREASVPAGPLQRAYVTWKKNPQWYRKLFDCDLKENEALWDSLKMAYVFGLA
;
A
#
# COMPACT_ATOMS: atom_id res chain seq x y z
N MET A 1 -0.27 23.56 -9.46
CA MET A 1 -1.72 23.84 -9.62
C MET A 1 -2.32 22.85 -10.61
N ALA A 2 -3.53 22.34 -10.36
CA ALA A 2 -4.26 21.51 -11.32
C ALA A 2 -4.65 22.34 -12.56
N SER A 3 -4.64 21.73 -13.75
CA SER A 3 -5.05 22.45 -14.96
C SER A 3 -6.55 22.76 -14.90
N LYS A 4 -7.00 23.85 -15.55
CA LYS A 4 -8.44 24.17 -15.65
C LYS A 4 -9.26 22.99 -16.18
N ILE A 5 -8.68 22.23 -17.11
CA ILE A 5 -9.25 21.02 -17.72
C ILE A 5 -9.39 19.89 -16.69
N GLU A 6 -8.36 19.65 -15.88
CA GLU A 6 -8.39 18.63 -14.81
C GLU A 6 -9.53 18.89 -13.82
N ASN A 7 -9.69 20.14 -13.38
CA ASN A 7 -10.77 20.53 -12.47
C ASN A 7 -12.15 20.38 -13.11
N LEU A 8 -12.29 20.67 -14.42
CA LEU A 8 -13.53 20.45 -15.15
C LEU A 8 -13.89 18.96 -15.22
N LEU A 9 -12.93 18.10 -15.58
CA LEU A 9 -13.12 16.65 -15.64
C LEU A 9 -13.58 16.06 -14.29
N ILE A 10 -13.00 16.54 -13.18
CA ILE A 10 -13.42 16.12 -11.84
C ILE A 10 -14.85 16.60 -11.56
N LYS A 11 -15.19 17.86 -11.87
CA LYS A 11 -16.53 18.43 -11.66
C LYS A 11 -17.63 17.68 -12.44
N VAL A 12 -17.33 17.23 -13.66
CA VAL A 12 -18.28 16.46 -14.48
C VAL A 12 -18.29 14.96 -14.18
N GLY A 13 -17.64 14.52 -13.10
CA GLY A 13 -17.60 13.10 -12.69
C GLY A 13 -16.68 12.22 -13.54
N LYS A 14 -15.86 12.80 -14.42
CA LYS A 14 -14.92 12.08 -15.30
C LYS A 14 -13.54 11.96 -14.65
N GLN A 15 -13.51 11.46 -13.42
CA GLN A 15 -12.28 11.29 -12.63
C GLN A 15 -11.23 10.37 -13.29
N PRO A 16 -11.58 9.25 -13.98
CA PRO A 16 -10.60 8.45 -14.70
C PRO A 16 -9.88 9.22 -15.82
N TRP A 17 -10.59 10.12 -16.51
CA TRP A 17 -10.00 10.98 -17.54
C TRP A 17 -9.06 12.03 -16.95
N ALA A 18 -9.39 12.58 -15.78
CA ALA A 18 -8.50 13.48 -15.05
C ALA A 18 -7.20 12.74 -14.67
N GLN A 19 -7.28 11.48 -14.26
CA GLN A 19 -6.10 10.67 -13.97
C GLN A 19 -5.28 10.32 -15.21
N HIS A 20 -5.94 9.98 -16.32
CA HIS A 20 -5.26 9.76 -17.60
C HIS A 20 -4.49 11.01 -18.06
N LEU A 21 -5.09 12.18 -17.93
CA LEU A 21 -4.44 13.46 -18.24
C LEU A 21 -3.20 13.69 -17.37
N ARG A 22 -3.27 13.40 -16.06
CA ARG A 22 -2.11 13.53 -15.16
C ARG A 22 -0.99 12.56 -15.53
N ARG A 23 -1.31 11.33 -15.94
CA ARG A 23 -0.31 10.37 -16.45
C ARG A 23 0.37 10.91 -17.71
N LEU A 24 -0.38 11.45 -18.67
CA LEU A 24 0.20 12.06 -19.87
C LEU A 24 1.10 13.25 -19.54
N GLN A 25 0.65 14.12 -18.63
CA GLN A 25 1.46 15.24 -18.13
C GLN A 25 2.73 14.77 -17.41
N HIS A 26 2.67 13.65 -16.69
CA HIS A 26 3.83 13.07 -16.04
C HIS A 26 4.82 12.49 -17.05
N THR A 27 4.33 11.71 -18.02
CA THR A 27 5.18 11.00 -18.99
C THR A 27 5.86 11.94 -19.99
N HIS A 28 5.13 12.98 -20.44
CA HIS A 28 5.55 13.84 -21.55
C HIS A 28 5.77 15.31 -21.13
N GLY A 29 5.52 15.65 -19.87
CA GLY A 29 5.70 17.02 -19.38
C GLY A 29 7.16 17.35 -19.06
N PRO A 30 7.46 18.65 -18.88
CA PRO A 30 8.81 19.13 -18.55
C PRO A 30 9.26 18.75 -17.12
N GLN A 31 8.38 18.13 -16.33
CA GLN A 31 8.59 17.78 -14.92
C GLN A 31 9.05 16.33 -14.71
N LYS A 32 9.56 15.66 -15.74
CA LYS A 32 10.03 14.26 -15.65
C LYS A 32 11.26 14.20 -14.73
N SER A 33 11.06 13.87 -13.46
CA SER A 33 12.16 13.70 -12.51
C SER A 33 12.61 12.24 -12.53
N GLN A 34 13.92 11.98 -12.50
CA GLN A 34 14.45 10.61 -12.38
C GLN A 34 14.01 9.93 -11.07
N THR A 35 13.54 10.69 -10.09
CA THR A 35 13.14 10.24 -8.75
C THR A 35 11.72 9.67 -8.70
N ASP A 36 10.93 9.87 -9.77
CA ASP A 36 9.50 9.56 -9.82
C ASP A 36 9.16 8.05 -9.79
N PRO A 37 9.82 7.15 -10.56
CA PRO A 37 9.46 5.73 -10.58
C PRO A 37 9.83 4.99 -9.29
N GLU A 38 10.96 5.34 -8.66
CA GLU A 38 11.37 4.73 -7.39
C GLU A 38 10.46 5.14 -6.24
N TRP A 39 9.99 6.40 -6.20
CA TRP A 39 9.03 6.83 -5.18
C TRP A 39 7.74 6.02 -5.22
N ALA A 40 7.16 5.85 -6.42
CA ALA A 40 5.92 5.09 -6.57
C ALA A 40 6.10 3.62 -6.17
N LYS A 41 7.25 3.04 -6.53
CA LYS A 41 7.62 1.67 -6.16
C LYS A 41 7.74 1.50 -4.65
N ASP A 42 8.46 2.41 -3.97
CA ASP A 42 8.64 2.36 -2.52
C ASP A 42 7.30 2.43 -1.79
N ILE A 43 6.42 3.36 -2.20
CA ILE A 43 5.09 3.51 -1.60
C ILE A 43 4.25 2.24 -1.75
N ILE A 44 4.25 1.63 -2.94
CA ILE A 44 3.50 0.40 -3.20
C ILE A 44 4.07 -0.75 -2.36
N LEU A 45 5.38 -0.94 -2.37
CA LEU A 45 6.04 -2.02 -1.63
C LEU A 45 5.79 -1.90 -0.12
N MET A 46 5.94 -0.69 0.43
CA MET A 46 5.71 -0.44 1.86
C MET A 46 4.22 -0.63 2.23
N ASP A 47 3.27 -0.19 1.40
CA ASP A 47 1.83 -0.44 1.63
C ASP A 47 1.50 -1.94 1.60
N THR A 48 2.06 -2.69 0.63
CA THR A 48 1.90 -4.16 0.58
C THR A 48 2.44 -4.82 1.84
N GLN A 49 3.67 -4.47 2.25
CA GLN A 49 4.31 -5.04 3.43
C GLN A 49 3.54 -4.70 4.73
N LEU A 50 3.03 -3.48 4.86
CA LEU A 50 2.19 -3.10 6.01
C LEU A 50 0.93 -3.97 6.10
N ARG A 51 0.32 -4.30 4.96
CA ARG A 51 -0.85 -5.19 4.90
C ARG A 51 -0.49 -6.63 5.23
N GLU A 52 0.61 -7.16 4.67
CA GLU A 52 1.09 -8.51 4.98
C GLU A 52 1.37 -8.67 6.48
N ILE A 53 2.02 -7.69 7.09
CA ILE A 53 2.26 -7.66 8.54
C ILE A 53 0.93 -7.67 9.30
N GLY A 54 -0.02 -6.80 8.91
CA GLY A 54 -1.34 -6.75 9.54
C GLY A 54 -2.13 -8.06 9.43
N GLN A 55 -2.12 -8.70 8.26
CA GLN A 55 -2.76 -10.00 8.06
C GLN A 55 -2.12 -11.10 8.90
N ARG A 56 -0.78 -11.14 8.94
CA ARG A 56 -0.04 -12.10 9.76
C ARG A 56 -0.32 -11.89 11.24
N GLU A 57 -0.40 -10.65 11.69
CA GLU A 57 -0.74 -10.31 13.08
C GLU A 57 -2.16 -10.77 13.44
N ILE A 58 -3.15 -10.51 12.58
CA ILE A 58 -4.54 -10.98 12.78
C ILE A 58 -4.57 -12.50 12.92
N TYR A 59 -3.96 -13.20 11.95
CA TYR A 59 -3.88 -14.66 11.96
C TYR A 59 -3.26 -15.18 13.28
N LEU A 60 -2.11 -14.64 13.67
CA LEU A 60 -1.43 -15.07 14.91
C LEU A 60 -2.26 -14.79 16.17
N ARG A 61 -2.95 -13.65 16.23
CA ARG A 61 -3.84 -13.33 17.36
C ARG A 61 -5.02 -14.28 17.43
N GLU A 62 -5.59 -14.66 16.29
CA GLU A 62 -6.68 -15.65 16.21
C GLU A 62 -6.21 -17.03 16.68
N GLU A 63 -5.04 -17.49 16.23
CA GLU A 63 -4.45 -18.77 16.65
C GLU A 63 -4.10 -18.80 18.15
N VAL A 64 -3.50 -17.73 18.68
CA VAL A 64 -3.22 -17.59 20.12
C VAL A 64 -4.52 -17.61 20.91
N LYS A 65 -5.56 -16.91 20.45
CA LYS A 65 -6.88 -16.92 21.09
C LYS A 65 -7.51 -18.31 21.05
N ALA A 66 -7.44 -19.02 19.92
CA ALA A 66 -7.96 -20.38 19.79
C ALA A 66 -7.27 -21.35 20.76
N MET A 67 -5.94 -21.26 20.89
CA MET A 67 -5.18 -22.09 21.83
C MET A 67 -5.41 -21.74 23.31
N THR A 68 -5.67 -20.47 23.63
CA THR A 68 -5.84 -20.01 25.03
C THR A 68 -7.28 -20.07 25.53
N CYS A 69 -8.27 -20.01 24.62
CA CYS A 69 -9.69 -20.13 24.96
C CYS A 69 -10.22 -21.57 24.87
N SER A 70 -9.41 -22.54 24.45
CA SER A 70 -9.81 -23.95 24.50
C SER A 70 -9.92 -24.39 25.97
N GLU A 71 -11.10 -24.85 26.39
CA GLU A 71 -11.37 -25.42 27.73
C GLU A 71 -10.67 -26.79 27.95
N GLN A 72 -9.77 -27.18 27.07
CA GLN A 72 -9.08 -28.47 27.14
C GLN A 72 -7.93 -28.46 28.15
N GLU A 73 -7.47 -29.68 28.46
CA GLU A 73 -6.35 -30.01 29.35
C GLU A 73 -5.17 -29.02 29.30
N PRO A 74 -4.39 -28.92 30.38
CA PRO A 74 -3.21 -28.05 30.42
C PRO A 74 -2.34 -28.24 29.17
N LEU A 75 -2.04 -27.14 28.49
CA LEU A 75 -1.27 -27.10 27.23
C LEU A 75 -0.06 -28.04 27.29
N THR A 76 0.13 -28.83 26.23
CA THR A 76 1.31 -29.69 26.08
C THR A 76 2.58 -28.82 26.01
N PRO A 77 3.76 -29.35 26.38
CA PRO A 77 5.01 -28.59 26.29
C PRO A 77 5.27 -28.06 24.87
N GLU A 78 4.88 -28.79 23.83
CA GLU A 78 4.99 -28.38 22.42
C GLU A 78 4.07 -27.17 22.13
N GLN A 79 2.82 -27.21 22.60
CA GLN A 79 1.88 -26.10 22.44
C GLN A 79 2.36 -24.84 23.17
N ARG A 80 2.94 -24.99 24.37
CA ARG A 80 3.55 -23.87 25.11
C ARG A 80 4.74 -23.26 24.37
N ALA A 81 5.61 -24.09 23.81
CA ALA A 81 6.73 -23.63 23.01
C ALA A 81 6.27 -22.89 21.74
N GLN A 82 5.24 -23.41 21.06
CA GLN A 82 4.65 -22.77 19.89
C GLN A 82 4.00 -21.43 20.23
N LEU A 83 3.29 -21.35 21.36
CA LEU A 83 2.66 -20.12 21.84
C LEU A 83 3.71 -19.06 22.18
N ALA A 84 4.82 -19.45 22.83
CA ALA A 84 5.94 -18.55 23.09
C ALA A 84 6.56 -18.02 21.78
N LYS A 85 6.74 -18.89 20.78
CA LYS A 85 7.23 -18.50 19.45
C LYS A 85 6.30 -17.50 18.77
N TRP A 86 4.99 -17.73 18.79
CA TRP A 86 4.01 -16.79 18.22
C TRP A 86 3.95 -15.46 18.96
N GLN A 87 4.08 -15.47 20.29
CA GLN A 87 4.18 -14.23 21.07
C GLN A 87 5.43 -13.43 20.72
N MET A 88 6.58 -14.08 20.55
CA MET A 88 7.79 -13.42 20.06
C MET A 88 7.61 -12.86 18.65
N GLU A 89 6.99 -13.63 17.75
CA GLU A 89 6.71 -13.17 16.38
C GLU A 89 5.78 -11.95 16.37
N LEU A 90 4.75 -11.91 17.23
CA LEU A 90 3.87 -10.75 17.39
C LEU A 90 4.64 -9.50 17.84
N GLN A 91 5.59 -9.63 18.77
CA GLN A 91 6.44 -8.51 19.19
C GLN A 91 7.35 -8.02 18.05
N ASP A 92 7.90 -8.94 17.27
CA ASP A 92 8.71 -8.61 16.10
C ASP A 92 7.91 -7.91 15.01
N LEU A 93 6.70 -8.41 14.72
CA LEU A 93 5.78 -7.81 13.76
C LEU A 93 5.37 -6.40 14.20
N ALA A 94 5.06 -6.19 15.48
CA ALA A 94 4.74 -4.86 16.00
C ALA A 94 5.91 -3.87 15.82
N ARG A 95 7.15 -4.31 16.07
CA ARG A 95 8.35 -3.49 15.82
C ARG A 95 8.51 -3.16 14.34
N LYS A 96 8.41 -4.18 13.46
CA LYS A 96 8.52 -4.01 12.01
C LYS A 96 7.44 -3.07 11.47
N TYR A 97 6.20 -3.25 11.92
CA TYR A 97 5.08 -2.38 11.57
C TYR A 97 5.39 -0.93 11.90
N TRP A 98 5.81 -0.65 13.13
CA TRP A 98 6.12 0.72 13.57
C TRP A 98 7.24 1.36 12.75
N HIS A 99 8.33 0.62 12.50
CA HIS A 99 9.44 1.14 11.69
C HIS A 99 9.02 1.40 10.24
N LEU A 100 8.27 0.46 9.66
CA LEU A 100 7.81 0.55 8.28
C LEU A 100 6.77 1.66 8.10
N GLU A 101 5.86 1.83 9.05
CA GLU A 101 4.84 2.88 9.02
C GLU A 101 5.50 4.27 9.08
N ARG A 102 6.51 4.45 9.93
CA ARG A 102 7.27 5.71 9.98
C ARG A 102 8.02 5.99 8.70
N GLU A 103 8.60 4.96 8.09
CA GLU A 103 9.26 5.11 6.78
C GLU A 103 8.23 5.43 5.68
N PHE A 104 7.08 4.78 5.71
CA PHE A 104 5.98 5.07 4.81
C PHE A 104 5.56 6.54 4.88
N TYR A 105 5.36 7.10 6.08
CA TYR A 105 5.03 8.52 6.25
C TYR A 105 6.14 9.44 5.75
N ARG A 106 7.41 9.11 6.01
CA ARG A 106 8.56 9.87 5.51
C ARG A 106 8.60 9.86 3.98
N ARG A 107 8.37 8.70 3.37
CA ARG A 107 8.34 8.57 1.91
C ARG A 107 7.14 9.28 1.31
N GLU A 108 5.96 9.17 1.93
CA GLU A 108 4.75 9.86 1.51
C GLU A 108 4.93 11.38 1.50
N ALA A 109 5.57 11.93 2.53
CA ALA A 109 5.90 13.36 2.60
C ALA A 109 6.88 13.81 1.50
N SER A 110 7.70 12.89 0.96
CA SER A 110 8.66 13.14 -0.13
C SER A 110 8.05 13.03 -1.53
N VAL A 111 6.72 13.00 -1.67
CA VAL A 111 6.05 12.85 -2.97
C VAL A 111 6.52 13.92 -3.98
N PRO A 112 6.95 13.51 -5.19
CA PRO A 112 7.36 14.46 -6.22
C PRO A 112 6.23 15.43 -6.59
N ALA A 113 6.51 16.72 -6.47
CA ALA A 113 5.55 17.77 -6.79
C ALA A 113 5.17 17.70 -8.28
N GLY A 114 3.88 17.83 -8.59
CA GLY A 114 3.41 17.82 -9.98
C GLY A 114 2.22 16.89 -10.21
N PRO A 115 2.08 16.31 -11.41
CA PRO A 115 0.96 15.43 -11.75
C PRO A 115 0.88 14.18 -10.87
N LEU A 116 2.03 13.62 -10.47
CA LEU A 116 2.11 12.43 -9.60
C LEU A 116 1.51 12.69 -8.23
N GLN A 117 1.92 13.76 -7.55
CA GLN A 117 1.34 14.17 -6.27
C GLN A 117 -0.19 14.36 -6.36
N ARG A 118 -0.68 15.03 -7.41
CA ARG A 118 -2.13 15.24 -7.58
C ARG A 118 -2.88 13.94 -7.79
N ALA A 119 -2.29 13.02 -8.55
CA ALA A 119 -2.85 11.69 -8.76
C ALA A 119 -2.92 10.90 -7.46
N TYR A 120 -1.82 10.85 -6.72
CA TYR A 120 -1.72 10.16 -5.43
C TYR A 120 -2.72 10.70 -4.40
N VAL A 121 -2.80 12.02 -4.22
CA VAL A 121 -3.76 12.66 -3.30
C VAL A 121 -5.20 12.32 -3.68
N THR A 122 -5.50 12.26 -4.98
CA THR A 122 -6.84 11.90 -5.47
C THR A 122 -7.14 10.42 -5.24
N TRP A 123 -6.15 9.56 -5.47
CA TRP A 123 -6.25 8.12 -5.23
C TRP A 123 -6.49 7.83 -3.73
N LYS A 124 -5.71 8.44 -2.83
CA LYS A 124 -5.87 8.28 -1.36
C LYS A 124 -7.22 8.76 -0.83
N LYS A 125 -7.89 9.69 -1.52
CA LYS A 125 -9.25 10.14 -1.17
C LYS A 125 -10.35 9.14 -1.53
N ASN A 126 -10.09 8.18 -2.43
CA ASN A 126 -11.09 7.22 -2.86
C ASN A 126 -11.30 6.15 -1.79
N PRO A 127 -12.45 6.02 -1.12
CA PRO A 127 -12.68 5.02 -0.08
C PRO A 127 -12.60 3.55 -0.54
N GLN A 128 -12.30 3.26 -1.81
CA GLN A 128 -11.98 1.91 -2.28
C GLN A 128 -10.48 1.69 -2.54
N TRP A 129 -9.63 2.72 -2.28
CA TRP A 129 -8.19 2.66 -2.54
C TRP A 129 -7.53 1.49 -1.82
N TYR A 130 -8.00 1.17 -0.61
CA TYR A 130 -7.48 0.10 0.22
C TYR A 130 -7.94 -1.31 -0.18
N ARG A 131 -8.93 -1.45 -1.08
CA ARG A 131 -9.45 -2.76 -1.52
C ARG A 131 -8.76 -3.28 -2.79
N LYS A 132 -8.39 -2.38 -3.71
CA LYS A 132 -7.88 -2.73 -5.05
C LYS A 132 -6.50 -3.40 -5.07
N LEU A 133 -5.76 -3.42 -3.97
CA LEU A 133 -4.45 -4.07 -3.92
C LEU A 133 -4.54 -5.60 -3.73
N PHE A 134 -5.67 -6.12 -3.23
CA PHE A 134 -5.83 -7.55 -2.94
C PHE A 134 -6.05 -8.44 -4.18
N ASP A 135 -6.44 -7.85 -5.32
CA ASP A 135 -6.73 -8.62 -6.55
C ASP A 135 -5.50 -8.85 -7.43
N CYS A 136 -4.34 -8.30 -7.05
CA CYS A 136 -3.13 -8.38 -7.84
C CYS A 136 -2.15 -9.37 -7.21
N ASP A 137 -2.27 -10.65 -7.58
CA ASP A 137 -1.20 -11.66 -7.43
C ASP A 137 0.04 -11.21 -8.23
N LEU A 138 0.83 -10.32 -7.63
CA LEU A 138 1.96 -9.63 -8.26
C LEU A 138 3.26 -10.37 -8.00
N LYS A 139 3.41 -11.52 -8.66
CA LYS A 139 4.72 -12.14 -8.87
C LYS A 139 4.93 -12.26 -10.38
N GLU A 140 6.12 -11.82 -10.84
CA GLU A 140 6.80 -12.25 -12.09
C GLU A 140 7.01 -11.30 -13.29
N ASN A 141 6.73 -9.99 -13.31
CA ASN A 141 7.12 -9.21 -14.52
C ASN A 141 7.45 -7.71 -14.35
N GLU A 142 8.74 -7.35 -14.33
CA GLU A 142 9.25 -5.96 -14.13
C GLU A 142 8.71 -4.93 -15.13
N ALA A 143 8.37 -5.32 -16.36
CA ALA A 143 7.82 -4.39 -17.36
C ALA A 143 6.32 -4.08 -17.11
N LEU A 144 5.56 -5.06 -16.61
CA LEU A 144 4.19 -4.87 -16.15
C LEU A 144 4.16 -4.03 -14.88
N TRP A 145 5.18 -4.17 -14.02
CA TRP A 145 5.36 -3.38 -12.80
C TRP A 145 5.38 -1.87 -13.07
N ASP A 146 6.08 -1.35 -14.08
CA ASP A 146 6.08 0.11 -14.35
C ASP A 146 4.72 0.66 -14.80
N SER A 147 3.97 -0.13 -15.55
CA SER A 147 2.62 0.24 -16.00
C SER A 147 1.58 0.10 -14.87
N LEU A 148 1.69 -0.93 -14.04
CA LEU A 148 0.85 -1.14 -12.85
C LEU A 148 1.15 -0.14 -11.73
N LYS A 149 2.42 0.26 -11.51
CA LYS A 149 2.84 1.31 -10.57
C LYS A 149 2.11 2.61 -10.86
N MET A 150 2.14 3.01 -12.13
CA MET A 150 1.47 4.23 -12.57
C MET A 150 -0.04 4.03 -12.60
N ALA A 151 -0.57 2.91 -13.09
CA ALA A 151 -2.00 2.65 -13.06
C ALA A 151 -2.57 2.61 -11.63
N TYR A 152 -1.79 2.19 -10.63
CA TYR A 152 -2.18 2.21 -9.22
C TYR A 152 -2.26 3.65 -8.68
N VAL A 153 -1.18 4.43 -8.82
CA VAL A 153 -1.15 5.83 -8.35
C VAL A 153 -2.13 6.73 -9.12
N PHE A 154 -2.37 6.43 -10.40
CA PHE A 154 -3.36 7.10 -11.23
C PHE A 154 -4.76 6.44 -11.16
N GLY A 155 -4.95 5.34 -10.43
CA GLY A 155 -6.25 4.65 -10.33
C GLY A 155 -6.87 4.26 -11.68
N LEU A 156 -6.05 3.83 -12.64
CA LEU A 156 -6.44 3.41 -14.01
C LEU A 156 -6.68 1.90 -14.15
N ALA A 157 -6.59 1.14 -13.06
CA ALA A 157 -6.99 -0.27 -12.97
C ALA A 157 -8.44 -0.40 -12.46
#